data_AF-A0A090LQC8-F1
#
_entry.id   AF-A0A090LQC8-F1
#
_cell.length_a   1.000
_cell.length_b   1.000
_cell.length_c   1.000
_cell.angle_alpha   90.00
_cell.angle_beta   90.00
_cell.angle_gamma   90.00
#
_symmetry.space_group_name_H-M   'P 1'
#
loop_
_entity.id
_entity.type
_entity.pdbx_description
1 polymer ?
#
loop_
_entity_poly.entity_id
_entity_poly.type
_entity_poly.pdbx_seq_one_letter_code
_entity_poly.pdbx_strand_id
1 'polypeptide(L)'
;MKSSNGYQPSIMESDVSFIDENSSKVYDNEYYCKEIYYPIYWLIKLLRLPIFTSKRNNLRSTLLNHFVTLITIGPIIAFFVYNIILTHNYQILSLHWAHSFVYNTLFINAILGVIMFNGIQKFNFYYTFIQKFKEYRKMDSHNRKTINFSLTPLLIKVALLWIVYISCAILTCIVNYQNYEKNEENKVNYKISKFFNKNTFFIDCIIIIFANILTLFFLTLYLCTYVAVQGESQNFSSQAKELLDNNCINARTNIISLSSRHTKLMDLISFVNGSLDSYTSIIIFHSILITIFSISISRNYSQAGIEGLDKLEVQLPILLCILIAIFILSPIANTHDNILKDKNTILFNLSIYHPYNAELHSTSSSMIQRIESALYTGRLVHLIPVNELIIPVVIISTIILTLLLGVVPN
;
A
#
# COMPACT_ATOMS: atom_id res chain seq x y z
N MET A 1 11.68 32.00 -69.30
CA MET A 1 11.12 32.04 -67.91
C MET A 1 10.50 30.69 -67.65
N LYS A 2 10.75 29.92 -66.59
CA LYS A 2 11.65 29.95 -65.43
C LYS A 2 11.78 28.47 -65.03
N SER A 3 12.97 28.05 -64.58
CA SER A 3 13.23 26.68 -64.12
C SER A 3 12.35 26.32 -62.93
N SER A 4 11.74 25.12 -62.97
CA SER A 4 11.10 24.50 -61.82
C SER A 4 12.18 23.92 -60.91
N ASN A 5 12.68 24.72 -59.98
CA ASN A 5 13.44 24.18 -58.86
C ASN A 5 12.44 23.51 -57.91
N GLY A 6 12.53 22.19 -57.82
CA GLY A 6 11.87 21.42 -56.78
C GLY A 6 12.40 21.83 -55.42
N TYR A 7 11.49 22.31 -54.57
CA TYR A 7 11.74 22.42 -53.14
C TYR A 7 11.25 21.10 -52.53
N GLN A 8 12.18 20.18 -52.28
CA GLN A 8 11.93 19.10 -51.32
C GLN A 8 12.01 19.71 -49.92
N PRO A 9 10.98 19.59 -49.08
CA PRO A 9 11.10 20.01 -47.70
C PRO A 9 12.13 19.11 -47.00
N SER A 10 13.12 19.74 -46.38
CA SER A 10 14.09 19.06 -45.52
C SER A 10 13.38 18.39 -44.36
N ILE A 11 13.84 17.20 -43.98
CA ILE A 11 13.32 16.27 -42.95
C ILE A 11 13.43 16.86 -41.50
N MET A 12 13.47 18.19 -41.33
CA MET A 12 13.57 18.87 -40.04
C MET A 12 12.35 19.74 -39.66
N GLU A 13 11.25 19.70 -40.42
CA GLU A 13 10.06 20.53 -40.14
C GLU A 13 8.73 19.75 -40.12
N SER A 14 8.77 18.44 -39.88
CA SER A 14 7.57 17.67 -39.52
C SER A 14 7.61 17.27 -38.05
N ASP A 15 7.90 18.24 -37.18
CA ASP A 15 7.32 18.20 -35.84
C ASP A 15 5.81 18.39 -36.04
N VAL A 16 5.09 17.26 -36.17
CA VAL A 16 3.65 17.25 -35.93
C VAL A 16 3.50 17.53 -34.43
N SER A 17 3.60 18.81 -34.07
CA SER A 17 3.14 19.32 -32.81
C SER A 17 1.63 19.07 -32.79
N PHE A 18 1.21 18.01 -32.11
CA PHE A 18 -0.14 17.94 -31.58
C PHE A 18 -0.25 19.08 -30.57
N ILE A 19 -0.63 20.26 -31.04
CA ILE A 19 -1.02 21.39 -30.20
C ILE A 19 -2.34 20.96 -29.55
N ASP A 20 -2.25 20.33 -28.38
CA ASP A 20 -3.41 20.10 -27.52
C ASP A 20 -3.86 21.47 -27.00
N GLU A 21 -5.07 21.90 -27.38
CA GLU A 21 -5.74 23.11 -26.89
C GLU A 21 -5.93 23.11 -25.36
N ASN A 22 -5.56 22.04 -24.64
CA ASN A 22 -5.49 21.97 -23.17
C ASN A 22 -4.09 22.20 -22.57
N SER A 23 -3.11 22.65 -23.35
CA SER A 23 -1.74 22.96 -22.87
C SER A 23 -1.68 24.01 -21.73
N SER A 24 -2.80 24.68 -21.42
CA SER A 24 -2.93 25.73 -20.40
C SER A 24 -3.36 25.28 -19.01
N LYS A 25 -3.76 24.01 -18.77
CA LYS A 25 -4.06 23.56 -17.41
C LYS A 25 -2.79 23.19 -16.66
N VAL A 26 -2.26 24.15 -15.88
CA VAL A 26 -1.20 23.88 -14.90
C VAL A 26 -1.75 22.92 -13.85
N TYR A 27 -1.32 21.66 -13.89
CA TYR A 27 -1.68 20.68 -12.87
C TYR A 27 -0.88 20.96 -11.58
N ASP A 28 -1.59 21.46 -10.57
CA ASP A 28 -1.02 21.75 -9.25
C ASP A 28 -0.92 20.50 -8.38
N ASN A 29 -0.19 20.60 -7.26
CA ASN A 29 0.01 19.48 -6.33
C ASN A 29 -1.32 18.91 -5.81
N GLU A 30 -2.35 19.77 -5.69
CA GLU A 30 -3.69 19.36 -5.26
C GLU A 30 -4.34 18.40 -6.26
N TYR A 31 -4.12 18.61 -7.57
CA TYR A 31 -4.65 17.72 -8.61
C TYR A 31 -4.08 16.30 -8.47
N TYR A 32 -2.75 16.18 -8.37
CA TYR A 32 -2.10 14.87 -8.19
C TYR A 32 -2.47 14.22 -6.86
N CYS A 33 -2.63 15.00 -5.79
CA CYS A 33 -3.12 14.50 -4.52
C CYS A 33 -4.54 13.90 -4.65
N LYS A 34 -5.44 14.61 -5.32
CA LYS A 34 -6.81 14.15 -5.57
C LYS A 34 -6.83 12.90 -6.44
N GLU A 35 -5.96 12.82 -7.42
CA GLU A 35 -5.87 11.68 -8.32
C GLU A 35 -5.37 10.41 -7.61
N ILE A 36 -4.23 10.49 -6.92
CA ILE A 36 -3.59 9.34 -6.25
C ILE A 36 -4.45 8.85 -5.08
N TYR A 37 -5.00 9.78 -4.29
CA TYR A 37 -5.75 9.44 -3.07
C TYR A 37 -7.27 9.55 -3.27
N TYR A 38 -7.77 9.51 -4.50
CA TYR A 38 -9.19 9.69 -4.84
C TYR A 38 -10.16 8.98 -3.88
N PRO A 39 -9.98 7.69 -3.51
CA PRO A 39 -10.94 6.98 -2.64
C PRO A 39 -11.10 7.60 -1.25
N ILE A 40 -10.05 8.26 -0.73
CA ILE A 40 -10.00 8.84 0.62
C ILE A 40 -9.71 10.33 0.61
N TYR A 41 -9.74 10.98 -0.55
CA TYR A 41 -9.39 12.40 -0.69
C TYR A 41 -10.32 13.29 0.14
N TRP A 42 -11.60 12.94 0.21
CA TRP A 42 -12.57 13.64 1.07
C TRP A 42 -12.16 13.61 2.55
N LEU A 43 -11.61 12.49 3.01
CA LEU A 43 -11.17 12.29 4.40
C LEU A 43 -9.86 13.04 4.66
N ILE A 44 -8.93 13.04 3.70
CA ILE A 44 -7.71 13.87 3.74
C ILE A 44 -8.07 15.36 3.86
N LYS A 45 -9.06 15.82 3.08
CA LYS A 45 -9.55 17.20 3.12
C LYS A 45 -10.26 17.52 4.43
N LEU A 46 -11.10 16.62 4.95
CA LEU A 46 -11.80 16.75 6.21
C LEU A 46 -10.81 16.89 7.38
N LEU A 47 -9.78 16.05 7.42
CA LEU A 47 -8.74 16.05 8.44
C LEU A 47 -7.71 17.18 8.26
N ARG A 48 -7.82 17.98 7.18
CA ARG A 48 -6.91 19.10 6.84
C ARG A 48 -5.44 18.73 6.98
N LEU A 49 -5.06 17.55 6.50
CA LEU A 49 -3.70 17.04 6.71
C LEU A 49 -2.68 17.98 6.04
N PRO A 50 -1.85 18.70 6.83
CA PRO A 50 -0.95 19.74 6.30
C PRO A 50 0.14 19.16 5.40
N ILE A 51 0.31 17.83 5.43
CA ILE A 51 1.33 17.04 4.73
C ILE A 51 1.13 17.06 3.20
N PHE A 52 -0.07 17.45 2.73
CA PHE A 52 -0.40 17.63 1.32
C PHE A 52 -0.37 19.10 0.87
N THR A 53 -0.02 20.03 1.75
CA THR A 53 0.02 21.48 1.49
C THR A 53 1.40 22.07 1.81
N SER A 54 1.90 23.03 1.02
CA SER A 54 3.24 23.60 1.26
C SER A 54 3.31 24.60 2.44
N LYS A 55 2.18 24.92 3.09
CA LYS A 55 2.15 25.93 4.16
C LYS A 55 2.61 25.33 5.49
N ARG A 56 3.83 25.71 5.88
CA ARG A 56 4.45 25.44 7.17
C ARG A 56 3.54 25.97 8.29
N ASN A 57 2.95 25.09 9.08
CA ASN A 57 2.07 25.49 10.17
C ASN A 57 2.86 26.11 11.34
N ASN A 58 2.32 27.18 11.92
CA ASN A 58 2.84 27.93 13.07
C ASN A 58 3.01 27.07 14.34
N LEU A 59 3.99 27.40 15.20
CA LEU A 59 4.28 26.79 16.51
C LEU A 59 3.06 26.53 17.42
N ARG A 60 2.00 27.36 17.32
CA ARG A 60 0.76 27.20 18.10
C ARG A 60 -0.07 25.98 17.66
N SER A 61 0.11 25.50 16.43
CA SER A 61 -0.54 24.27 15.94
C SER A 61 0.15 23.00 16.44
N THR A 62 1.42 23.08 16.85
CA THR A 62 2.21 21.89 17.21
C THR A 62 1.77 21.34 18.57
N LEU A 63 1.53 22.23 19.54
CA LEU A 63 0.97 21.87 20.85
C LEU A 63 -0.47 21.35 20.74
N LEU A 64 -1.31 22.03 19.94
CA LEU A 64 -2.68 21.60 19.70
C LEU A 64 -2.73 20.24 18.98
N ASN A 65 -1.84 20.01 18.02
CA ASN A 65 -1.69 18.70 17.38
C ASN A 65 -1.23 17.64 18.37
N HIS A 66 -0.23 17.90 19.23
CA HIS A 66 0.19 16.93 20.26
C HIS A 66 -0.95 16.60 21.22
N PHE A 67 -1.72 17.60 21.65
CA PHE A 67 -2.86 17.41 22.52
C PHE A 67 -3.97 16.59 21.85
N VAL A 68 -4.29 16.89 20.59
CA VAL A 68 -5.27 16.13 19.80
C VAL A 68 -4.78 14.69 19.55
N THR A 69 -3.50 14.50 19.23
CA THR A 69 -2.86 13.19 19.08
C THR A 69 -2.90 12.40 20.40
N LEU A 70 -2.67 13.05 21.53
CA LEU A 70 -2.71 12.42 22.85
C LEU A 70 -4.13 12.05 23.26
N ILE A 71 -5.14 12.85 22.93
CA ILE A 71 -6.55 12.54 23.16
C ILE A 71 -7.05 11.41 22.25
N THR A 72 -6.57 11.35 21.00
CA THR A 72 -7.01 10.33 20.03
C THR A 72 -6.31 8.98 20.24
N ILE A 73 -5.03 8.98 20.61
CA ILE A 73 -4.24 7.75 20.76
C ILE A 73 -4.14 7.31 22.22
N GLY A 74 -4.19 8.24 23.17
CA GLY A 74 -4.09 7.95 24.60
C GLY A 74 -5.08 6.87 25.05
N PRO A 75 -6.37 6.93 24.68
CA PRO A 75 -7.33 5.87 24.96
C PRO A 75 -6.92 4.52 24.34
N ILE A 76 -6.40 4.50 23.12
CA ILE A 76 -5.95 3.27 22.43
C ILE A 76 -4.74 2.66 23.16
N ILE A 77 -3.76 3.49 23.56
CA ILE A 77 -2.57 3.03 24.31
C ILE A 77 -2.97 2.54 25.70
N ALA A 78 -3.81 3.28 26.43
CA ALA A 78 -4.29 2.86 27.74
C ALA A 78 -5.06 1.53 27.64
N PHE A 79 -5.93 1.40 26.64
CA PHE A 79 -6.67 0.18 26.36
C PHE A 79 -5.73 -1.00 26.04
N PHE A 80 -4.67 -0.76 25.27
CA PHE A 80 -3.65 -1.76 24.93
C PHE A 80 -2.83 -2.20 26.15
N VAL A 81 -2.29 -1.26 26.92
CA VAL A 81 -1.51 -1.54 28.14
C VAL A 81 -2.35 -2.31 29.16
N TYR A 82 -3.59 -1.88 29.37
CA TYR A 82 -4.52 -2.58 30.26
C TYR A 82 -4.78 -4.02 29.81
N ASN A 83 -4.91 -4.25 28.49
CA ASN A 83 -5.03 -5.60 27.96
C ASN A 83 -3.77 -6.45 28.18
N ILE A 84 -2.57 -5.88 28.04
CA ILE A 84 -1.32 -6.62 28.34
C ILE A 84 -1.31 -7.07 29.80
N ILE A 85 -1.67 -6.17 30.72
CA ILE A 85 -1.72 -6.48 32.15
C ILE A 85 -2.71 -7.62 32.43
N LEU A 86 -3.90 -7.57 31.82
CA LEU A 86 -4.90 -8.62 31.99
C LEU A 86 -4.48 -9.95 31.36
N THR A 87 -3.72 -9.91 30.27
CA THR A 87 -3.31 -11.11 29.53
C THR A 87 -2.13 -11.85 30.12
N HIS A 88 -1.31 -11.19 30.94
CA HIS A 88 -0.20 -11.83 31.66
C HIS A 88 -0.68 -12.99 32.56
N ASN A 89 -1.95 -13.00 32.93
CA ASN A 89 -2.55 -14.06 33.75
C ASN A 89 -2.91 -15.33 32.96
N TYR A 90 -2.88 -15.28 31.62
CA TYR A 90 -3.12 -16.46 30.79
C TYR A 90 -1.81 -17.17 30.46
N GLN A 91 -1.82 -18.50 30.54
CA GLN A 91 -0.69 -19.31 30.12
C GLN A 91 -0.36 -19.04 28.64
N ILE A 92 0.92 -18.80 28.35
CA ILE A 92 1.42 -18.57 26.98
C ILE A 92 1.00 -19.74 26.09
N LEU A 93 0.54 -19.44 24.87
CA LEU A 93 -0.02 -20.39 23.89
C LEU A 93 -1.36 -21.06 24.28
N SER A 94 -1.97 -20.72 25.42
CA SER A 94 -3.34 -21.14 25.70
C SER A 94 -4.34 -20.49 24.71
N LEU A 95 -5.52 -21.09 24.57
CA LEU A 95 -6.58 -20.57 23.70
C LEU A 95 -6.95 -19.11 24.04
N HIS A 96 -7.07 -18.79 25.34
CA HIS A 96 -7.36 -17.42 25.80
C HIS A 96 -6.21 -16.46 25.52
N TRP A 97 -4.96 -16.91 25.65
CA TRP A 97 -3.80 -16.12 25.29
C TRP A 97 -3.76 -15.82 23.78
N ALA A 98 -3.97 -16.82 22.93
CA ALA A 98 -4.00 -16.66 21.48
C ALA A 98 -5.13 -15.71 21.03
N HIS A 99 -6.33 -15.87 21.60
CA HIS A 99 -7.46 -15.01 21.28
C HIS A 99 -7.25 -13.57 21.74
N SER A 100 -6.60 -13.38 22.88
CA SER A 100 -6.26 -12.04 23.35
C SER A 100 -5.11 -11.43 22.56
N PHE A 101 -4.15 -12.22 22.08
CA PHE A 101 -3.11 -11.76 21.16
C PHE A 101 -3.72 -11.18 19.88
N VAL A 102 -4.64 -11.91 19.23
CA VAL A 102 -5.38 -11.46 18.04
C VAL A 102 -6.16 -10.17 18.32
N TYR A 103 -6.83 -10.11 19.47
CA TYR A 103 -7.57 -8.93 19.89
C TYR A 103 -6.66 -7.71 20.13
N ASN A 104 -5.49 -7.92 20.73
CA ASN A 104 -4.51 -6.88 21.01
C ASN A 104 -3.80 -6.36 19.76
N THR A 105 -3.65 -7.21 18.74
CA THR A 105 -2.97 -6.82 17.49
C THR A 105 -3.72 -5.70 16.77
N LEU A 106 -5.04 -5.59 16.94
CA LEU A 106 -5.82 -4.46 16.40
C LEU A 106 -5.36 -3.11 16.96
N PHE A 107 -5.11 -3.03 18.27
CA PHE A 107 -4.61 -1.81 18.93
C PHE A 107 -3.15 -1.56 18.59
N ILE A 108 -2.33 -2.61 18.51
CA ILE A 108 -0.94 -2.51 18.06
C ILE A 108 -0.87 -1.90 16.67
N ASN A 109 -1.68 -2.39 15.71
CA ASN A 109 -1.70 -1.87 14.35
C ASN A 109 -2.14 -0.41 14.28
N ALA A 110 -3.11 -0.01 15.10
CA ALA A 110 -3.52 1.39 15.21
C ALA A 110 -2.38 2.29 15.74
N ILE A 111 -1.75 1.89 16.86
CA ILE A 111 -0.64 2.62 17.47
C ILE A 111 0.55 2.71 16.51
N LEU A 112 0.95 1.58 15.92
CA LEU A 112 2.01 1.53 14.92
C LEU A 112 1.67 2.41 13.73
N GLY A 113 0.44 2.34 13.21
CA GLY A 113 -0.03 3.19 12.13
C GLY A 113 0.22 4.67 12.40
N VAL A 114 -0.08 5.17 13.61
CA VAL A 114 0.21 6.57 13.95
C VAL A 114 1.70 6.84 14.09
N ILE A 115 2.45 5.95 14.76
CA ILE A 115 3.90 6.13 14.91
C ILE A 115 4.56 6.23 13.53
N MET A 116 4.19 5.32 12.62
CA MET A 116 4.67 5.28 11.24
C MET A 116 4.25 6.53 10.49
N PHE A 117 2.99 6.94 10.58
CA PHE A 117 2.50 8.16 9.93
C PHE A 117 3.22 9.42 10.41
N ASN A 118 3.45 9.55 11.72
CA ASN A 118 4.22 10.66 12.29
C ASN A 118 5.69 10.62 11.83
N GLY A 119 6.27 9.41 11.69
CA GLY A 119 7.59 9.22 11.10
C GLY A 119 7.64 9.71 9.66
N ILE A 120 6.75 9.20 8.81
CA ILE A 120 6.57 9.58 7.39
C ILE A 120 6.32 11.09 7.23
N GLN A 121 5.58 11.70 8.16
CA GLN A 121 5.35 13.14 8.21
C GLN A 121 6.63 13.93 8.48
N LYS A 122 7.48 13.49 9.42
CA LYS A 122 8.76 14.16 9.71
C LYS A 122 9.69 14.22 8.49
N PHE A 123 9.62 13.22 7.60
CA PHE A 123 10.39 13.17 6.37
C PHE A 123 9.71 13.85 5.17
N ASN A 124 8.57 14.54 5.37
CA ASN A 124 7.76 15.14 4.30
C ASN A 124 7.46 14.17 3.14
N PHE A 125 7.28 12.87 3.45
CA PHE A 125 7.19 11.82 2.44
C PHE A 125 6.12 12.10 1.38
N TYR A 126 4.88 12.40 1.80
CA TYR A 126 3.78 12.60 0.85
C TYR A 126 3.99 13.81 -0.06
N TYR A 127 4.59 14.88 0.44
CA TYR A 127 4.94 16.04 -0.37
C TYR A 127 6.03 15.67 -1.39
N THR A 128 7.11 15.03 -0.94
CA THR A 128 8.22 14.58 -1.81
C THR A 128 7.75 13.57 -2.85
N PHE A 129 6.86 12.65 -2.46
CA PHE A 129 6.22 11.70 -3.37
C PHE A 129 5.43 12.42 -4.46
N ILE A 130 4.56 13.36 -4.11
CA ILE A 130 3.79 14.15 -5.09
C ILE A 130 4.71 14.95 -6.01
N GLN A 131 5.81 15.53 -5.50
CA GLN A 131 6.80 16.23 -6.34
C GLN A 131 7.46 15.28 -7.34
N LYS A 132 7.99 14.13 -6.88
CA LYS A 132 8.63 13.13 -7.76
C LYS A 132 7.65 12.59 -8.79
N PHE A 133 6.40 12.33 -8.39
CA PHE A 133 5.33 11.89 -9.28
C PHE A 133 5.00 12.94 -10.35
N LYS A 134 4.88 14.21 -9.95
CA LYS A 134 4.68 15.35 -10.86
C LYS A 134 5.85 15.52 -11.83
N GLU A 135 7.09 15.41 -11.34
CA GLU A 135 8.29 15.48 -12.19
C GLU A 135 8.31 14.38 -13.25
N TYR A 136 8.00 13.14 -12.86
CA TYR A 136 7.90 12.02 -13.80
C TYR A 136 6.86 12.30 -14.88
N ARG A 137 5.65 12.70 -14.51
CA ARG A 137 4.57 12.98 -15.46
C ARG A 137 4.80 14.21 -16.34
N LYS A 138 5.57 15.20 -15.88
CA LYS A 138 5.96 16.33 -16.74
C LYS A 138 6.80 15.90 -17.93
N MET A 139 7.60 14.82 -17.78
CA MET A 139 8.37 14.23 -18.87
C MET A 139 7.52 13.36 -19.82
N ASP A 140 6.32 12.94 -19.41
CA ASP A 140 5.36 12.24 -20.28
C ASP A 140 4.54 13.26 -21.09
N SER A 141 5.20 13.91 -22.06
CA SER A 141 4.62 14.95 -22.89
C SER A 141 3.52 14.46 -23.84
N HIS A 142 3.54 13.18 -24.21
CA HIS A 142 2.63 12.58 -25.19
C HIS A 142 1.34 12.01 -24.59
N ASN A 143 1.27 11.84 -23.26
CA ASN A 143 0.16 11.12 -22.62
C ASN A 143 -0.36 11.79 -21.34
N ARG A 144 -0.25 13.13 -21.23
CA ARG A 144 -0.71 13.92 -20.05
C ARG A 144 -2.15 13.64 -19.59
N LYS A 145 -2.99 12.97 -20.37
CA LYS A 145 -4.40 12.67 -20.08
C LYS A 145 -4.75 11.18 -19.90
N THR A 146 -3.83 10.25 -20.09
CA THR A 146 -4.21 8.86 -20.43
C THR A 146 -3.47 7.80 -19.64
N ILE A 147 -3.27 8.03 -18.34
CA ILE A 147 -3.17 6.89 -17.44
C ILE A 147 -4.57 6.66 -16.89
N ASN A 148 -5.31 5.77 -17.55
CA ASN A 148 -6.45 5.10 -16.95
C ASN A 148 -5.91 4.22 -15.81
N PHE A 149 -5.52 4.82 -14.69
CA PHE A 149 -5.80 4.18 -13.42
C PHE A 149 -7.29 3.96 -13.47
N SER A 150 -7.73 2.72 -13.68
CA SER A 150 -9.14 2.43 -13.56
C SER A 150 -9.48 2.71 -12.09
N LEU A 151 -10.01 3.90 -11.82
CA LEU A 151 -10.39 4.35 -10.47
C LEU A 151 -11.32 3.33 -9.83
N THR A 152 -12.09 2.63 -10.67
CA THR A 152 -13.03 1.57 -10.32
C THR A 152 -12.37 0.39 -9.57
N PRO A 153 -11.38 -0.36 -10.11
CA PRO A 153 -10.62 -1.37 -9.35
C PRO A 153 -9.99 -0.90 -8.04
N LEU A 154 -9.40 0.30 -7.99
CA LEU A 154 -8.85 0.83 -6.74
C LEU A 154 -9.97 1.06 -5.71
N LEU A 155 -11.08 1.67 -6.14
CA LEU A 155 -12.24 1.92 -5.30
C LEU A 155 -12.87 0.61 -4.79
N ILE A 156 -12.95 -0.43 -5.63
CA ILE A 156 -13.43 -1.76 -5.23
C ILE A 156 -12.51 -2.37 -4.17
N LYS A 157 -11.18 -2.34 -4.37
CA LYS A 157 -10.21 -2.85 -3.38
C LYS A 157 -10.35 -2.12 -2.04
N VAL A 158 -10.44 -0.78 -2.06
CA VAL A 158 -10.61 0.02 -0.85
C VAL A 158 -11.95 -0.26 -0.18
N ALA A 159 -13.05 -0.30 -0.93
CA ALA A 159 -14.37 -0.59 -0.40
C ALA A 159 -14.44 -1.98 0.25
N LEU A 160 -13.92 -3.00 -0.43
CA LEU A 160 -13.88 -4.36 0.09
C LEU A 160 -13.05 -4.46 1.38
N LEU A 161 -11.88 -3.82 1.41
CA LEU A 161 -11.05 -3.75 2.61
C LEU A 161 -11.81 -3.07 3.76
N TRP A 162 -12.44 -1.92 3.52
CA TRP A 162 -13.18 -1.17 4.54
C TRP A 162 -14.37 -1.97 5.07
N ILE A 163 -15.15 -2.61 4.20
CA ILE A 163 -16.31 -3.42 4.59
C ILE A 163 -15.88 -4.58 5.50
N VAL A 164 -14.87 -5.34 5.10
CA VAL A 164 -14.41 -6.51 5.86
C VAL A 164 -13.84 -6.08 7.21
N TYR A 165 -13.02 -5.02 7.23
CA TYR A 165 -12.37 -4.52 8.44
C TYR A 165 -13.37 -3.92 9.44
N ILE A 166 -14.35 -3.14 8.98
CA ILE A 166 -15.44 -2.63 9.82
C ILE A 166 -16.32 -3.76 10.34
N SER A 167 -16.58 -4.78 9.50
CA SER A 167 -17.36 -5.95 9.90
C SER A 167 -16.66 -6.73 11.03
N CYS A 168 -15.32 -6.85 11.02
CA CYS A 168 -14.56 -7.41 12.15
C CYS A 168 -14.85 -6.64 13.45
N ALA A 169 -14.73 -5.31 13.41
CA ALA A 169 -14.95 -4.48 14.59
C ALA A 169 -16.38 -4.61 15.13
N ILE A 170 -17.39 -4.55 14.26
CA ILE A 170 -18.80 -4.68 14.63
C ILE A 170 -19.07 -6.05 15.24
N LEU A 171 -18.58 -7.11 14.59
CA LEU A 171 -18.86 -8.48 15.02
C LEU A 171 -18.19 -8.79 16.35
N THR A 172 -16.95 -8.35 16.57
CA THR A 172 -16.29 -8.43 17.89
C THR A 172 -17.09 -7.69 18.97
N CYS A 173 -17.62 -6.50 18.68
CA CYS A 173 -18.44 -5.76 19.64
C CYS A 173 -19.74 -6.51 19.97
N ILE A 174 -20.42 -7.08 18.97
CA ILE A 174 -21.67 -7.83 19.15
C ILE A 174 -21.41 -9.09 19.99
N VAL A 175 -20.42 -9.90 19.61
CA VAL A 175 -20.09 -11.16 20.29
C VAL A 175 -19.72 -10.91 21.75
N ASN A 176 -18.86 -9.91 22.01
CA ASN A 176 -18.45 -9.58 23.37
C ASN A 176 -19.61 -9.06 24.23
N TYR A 177 -20.51 -8.27 23.66
CA TYR A 177 -21.69 -7.77 24.39
C TYR A 177 -22.73 -8.87 24.67
N GLN A 178 -23.01 -9.73 23.69
CA GLN A 178 -23.95 -10.84 23.85
C GLN A 178 -23.46 -11.84 24.89
N ASN A 179 -22.17 -12.17 24.86
CA ASN A 179 -21.55 -13.14 25.76
C ASN A 179 -20.98 -12.50 27.04
N TYR A 180 -21.34 -11.26 27.38
CA TYR A 180 -20.69 -10.52 28.48
C TYR A 180 -20.74 -11.26 29.83
N GLU A 181 -21.93 -11.71 30.23
CA GLU A 181 -22.13 -12.42 31.52
C GLU A 181 -21.37 -13.74 31.55
N LYS A 182 -21.41 -14.50 30.46
CA LYS A 182 -20.63 -15.73 30.29
C LYS A 182 -19.13 -15.46 30.35
N ASN A 183 -18.65 -14.37 29.76
CA ASN A 183 -17.24 -13.98 29.79
C ASN A 183 -16.80 -13.55 31.18
N GLU A 184 -17.67 -12.89 31.95
CA GLU A 184 -17.45 -12.50 33.33
C GLU A 184 -17.34 -13.74 34.24
N GLU A 185 -18.28 -14.68 34.13
CA GLU A 185 -18.25 -15.95 34.86
C GLU A 185 -16.98 -16.78 34.58
N ASN A 186 -16.57 -16.83 33.31
CA ASN A 186 -15.39 -17.58 32.87
C ASN A 186 -14.07 -16.80 33.00
N LYS A 187 -14.08 -15.60 33.61
CA LYS A 187 -12.90 -14.74 33.79
C LYS A 187 -12.13 -14.45 32.48
N VAL A 188 -12.88 -14.27 31.40
CA VAL A 188 -12.35 -13.89 30.07
C VAL A 188 -12.23 -12.37 30.00
N ASN A 189 -11.29 -11.84 30.77
CA ASN A 189 -11.16 -10.42 31.10
C ASN A 189 -10.89 -9.50 29.89
N TYR A 190 -10.38 -10.04 28.78
CA TYR A 190 -10.14 -9.24 27.56
C TYR A 190 -11.39 -9.01 26.70
N LYS A 191 -12.50 -9.74 26.97
CA LYS A 191 -13.80 -9.59 26.26
C LYS A 191 -14.83 -8.77 27.04
N ILE A 192 -14.58 -8.44 28.31
CA ILE A 192 -15.47 -7.64 29.16
C ILE A 192 -15.07 -6.15 29.14
N SER A 193 -15.94 -5.28 29.68
CA SER A 193 -15.67 -3.83 29.73
C SER A 193 -14.47 -3.55 30.63
N LYS A 194 -13.61 -2.63 30.21
CA LYS A 194 -12.42 -2.25 30.97
C LYS A 194 -12.63 -1.11 31.94
N PHE A 195 -13.77 -0.43 31.82
CA PHE A 195 -14.07 0.73 32.63
C PHE A 195 -14.83 0.31 33.89
N PHE A 196 -16.01 -0.30 33.74
CA PHE A 196 -16.86 -0.64 34.88
C PHE A 196 -17.63 -1.95 34.69
N ASN A 197 -18.67 -1.94 33.85
CA ASN A 197 -19.61 -3.06 33.74
C ASN A 197 -20.20 -3.14 32.32
N LYS A 198 -21.12 -4.09 32.10
CA LYS A 198 -21.80 -4.28 30.80
C LYS A 198 -22.41 -2.97 30.25
N ASN A 199 -22.95 -2.12 31.12
CA ASN A 199 -23.58 -0.85 30.72
C ASN A 199 -22.57 0.17 30.19
N THR A 200 -21.28 0.07 30.56
CA THR A 200 -20.22 0.95 30.03
C THR A 200 -19.50 0.38 28.83
N PHE A 201 -19.84 -0.84 28.39
CA PHE A 201 -19.18 -1.53 27.27
C PHE A 201 -19.25 -0.76 25.95
N PHE A 202 -20.25 0.12 25.77
CA PHE A 202 -20.33 0.98 24.58
C PHE A 202 -19.09 1.90 24.42
N ILE A 203 -18.42 2.27 25.52
CA ILE A 203 -17.18 3.06 25.47
C ILE A 203 -16.05 2.22 24.87
N ASP A 204 -15.93 0.96 25.28
CA ASP A 204 -14.97 0.01 24.70
C ASP A 204 -15.26 -0.18 23.20
N CYS A 205 -16.52 -0.31 22.79
CA CYS A 205 -16.93 -0.39 21.38
C CYS A 205 -16.48 0.84 20.56
N ILE A 206 -16.65 2.05 21.09
CA ILE A 206 -16.21 3.28 20.42
C ILE A 206 -14.70 3.27 20.21
N ILE A 207 -13.92 2.85 21.21
CA ILE A 207 -12.45 2.76 21.12
C ILE A 207 -12.03 1.72 20.06
N ILE A 208 -12.66 0.54 20.06
CA ILE A 208 -12.40 -0.51 19.06
C ILE A 208 -12.67 0.02 17.66
N ILE A 209 -13.86 0.58 17.41
CA ILE A 209 -14.24 1.09 16.09
C ILE A 209 -13.28 2.20 15.64
N PHE A 210 -12.93 3.12 16.55
CA PHE A 210 -12.01 4.21 16.24
C PHE A 210 -10.60 3.70 15.88
N ALA A 211 -10.06 2.75 16.64
CA ALA A 211 -8.76 2.13 16.33
C ALA A 211 -8.78 1.43 14.95
N ASN A 212 -9.90 0.80 14.59
CA ASN A 212 -10.07 0.13 13.31
C ASN A 212 -10.11 1.14 12.14
N ILE A 213 -10.89 2.22 12.27
CA ILE A 213 -10.95 3.31 11.26
C ILE A 213 -9.57 3.93 11.04
N LEU A 214 -8.83 4.17 12.12
CA LEU A 214 -7.50 4.75 12.06
C LEU A 214 -6.50 3.82 11.35
N THR A 215 -6.55 2.51 11.62
CA THR A 215 -5.71 1.53 10.90
C THR A 215 -6.06 1.48 9.41
N LEU A 216 -7.36 1.44 9.08
CA LEU A 216 -7.86 1.48 7.70
C LEU A 216 -7.38 2.71 6.93
N PHE A 217 -7.37 3.87 7.60
CA PHE A 217 -6.90 5.11 7.00
C PHE A 217 -5.45 5.00 6.53
N PHE A 218 -4.54 4.54 7.39
CA PHE A 218 -3.13 4.40 7.02
C PHE A 218 -2.91 3.32 5.96
N LEU A 219 -3.60 2.18 6.08
CA LEU A 219 -3.49 1.11 5.10
C LEU A 219 -3.95 1.57 3.71
N THR A 220 -5.01 2.38 3.66
CA THR A 220 -5.51 2.96 2.40
C THR A 220 -4.52 3.98 1.81
N LEU A 221 -3.86 4.80 2.62
CA LEU A 221 -2.80 5.71 2.15
C LEU A 221 -1.64 4.94 1.50
N TYR A 222 -1.18 3.85 2.13
CA TYR A 222 -0.11 3.02 1.57
C TYR A 222 -0.54 2.32 0.29
N LEU A 223 -1.74 1.73 0.27
CA LEU A 223 -2.30 1.09 -0.92
C LEU A 223 -2.38 2.06 -2.11
N CYS A 224 -2.94 3.27 -1.91
CA CYS A 224 -3.01 4.30 -2.94
C CYS A 224 -1.63 4.68 -3.48
N THR A 225 -0.63 4.81 -2.61
CA THR A 225 0.75 5.15 -3.00
C THR A 225 1.35 4.06 -3.89
N TYR A 226 1.26 2.79 -3.49
CA TYR A 226 1.80 1.68 -4.27
C TYR A 226 1.05 1.46 -5.60
N VAL A 227 -0.27 1.61 -5.61
CA VAL A 227 -1.07 1.50 -6.85
C VAL A 227 -0.75 2.64 -7.82
N ALA A 228 -0.50 3.85 -7.33
CA ALA A 228 -0.07 4.96 -8.17
C ALA A 228 1.26 4.65 -8.87
N VAL A 229 2.27 4.15 -8.13
CA VAL A 229 3.55 3.73 -8.71
C VAL A 229 3.37 2.59 -9.73
N GLN A 230 2.53 1.60 -9.40
CA GLN A 230 2.24 0.47 -10.29
C GLN A 230 1.67 0.96 -11.63
N GLY A 231 0.71 1.88 -11.63
CA GLY A 231 0.12 2.36 -12.88
C GLY A 231 1.08 3.22 -13.72
N GLU A 232 1.96 4.00 -13.10
CA GLU A 232 3.01 4.72 -13.84
C GLU A 232 4.03 3.75 -14.47
N SER A 233 4.38 2.69 -13.75
CA SER A 233 5.26 1.62 -14.26
C SER A 233 4.60 0.85 -15.41
N GLN A 234 3.32 0.50 -15.30
CA GLN A 234 2.60 -0.18 -16.37
C GLN A 234 2.47 0.70 -17.62
N ASN A 235 2.19 1.99 -17.43
CA ASN A 235 2.14 2.95 -18.53
C ASN A 235 3.49 3.06 -19.24
N PHE A 236 4.59 3.13 -18.49
CA PHE A 236 5.93 3.12 -19.08
C PHE A 236 6.17 1.85 -19.91
N SER A 237 5.88 0.67 -19.36
CA SER A 237 6.08 -0.60 -20.08
C SER A 237 5.28 -0.69 -21.38
N SER A 238 4.01 -0.26 -21.36
CA SER A 238 3.18 -0.22 -22.56
C SER A 238 3.77 0.72 -23.61
N GLN A 239 4.22 1.90 -23.22
CA GLN A 239 4.79 2.88 -24.14
C GLN A 239 6.17 2.49 -24.67
N ALA A 240 7.02 1.91 -23.81
CA ALA A 240 8.32 1.40 -24.22
C ALA A 240 8.15 0.33 -25.31
N LYS A 241 7.20 -0.58 -25.11
CA LYS A 241 6.84 -1.58 -26.12
C LYS A 241 6.34 -0.95 -27.42
N GLU A 242 5.42 0.00 -27.34
CA GLU A 242 4.88 0.66 -28.54
C GLU A 242 5.95 1.43 -29.32
N LEU A 243 6.78 2.22 -28.65
CA LEU A 243 7.79 3.08 -29.28
C LEU A 243 8.99 2.30 -29.83
N LEU A 244 9.31 1.14 -29.26
CA LEU A 244 10.45 0.34 -29.68
C LEU A 244 10.05 -0.78 -30.65
N ASP A 245 8.92 -1.46 -30.44
CA ASP A 245 8.51 -2.60 -31.29
C ASP A 245 7.65 -2.16 -32.49
N ASN A 246 6.81 -1.13 -32.36
CA ASN A 246 5.85 -0.75 -33.41
C ASN A 246 6.27 0.47 -34.25
N ASN A 247 7.18 1.31 -33.74
CA ASN A 247 7.63 2.56 -34.38
C ASN A 247 9.17 2.64 -34.54
N CYS A 248 9.76 1.62 -35.16
CA CYS A 248 11.19 1.41 -35.31
C CYS A 248 11.96 2.52 -36.05
N ILE A 249 11.27 3.35 -36.85
CA ILE A 249 11.90 4.36 -37.72
C ILE A 249 12.63 5.46 -36.90
N ASN A 250 12.19 5.71 -35.66
CA ASN A 250 12.76 6.73 -34.76
C ASN A 250 13.43 6.14 -33.50
N ALA A 251 13.95 4.91 -33.58
CA ALA A 251 14.49 4.18 -32.41
C ALA A 251 15.50 4.99 -31.56
N ARG A 252 16.34 5.83 -32.18
CA ARG A 252 17.30 6.71 -31.47
C ARG A 252 16.62 7.77 -30.61
N THR A 253 15.70 8.53 -31.19
CA THR A 253 14.96 9.56 -30.45
C THR A 253 14.08 8.93 -29.36
N ASN A 254 13.49 7.77 -29.68
CA ASN A 254 12.63 7.03 -28.75
C ASN A 254 13.42 6.50 -27.54
N ILE A 255 14.58 5.85 -27.74
CA ILE A 255 15.36 5.30 -26.61
C ILE A 255 15.91 6.39 -25.70
N ILE A 256 16.33 7.55 -26.25
CA ILE A 256 16.86 8.66 -25.44
C ILE A 256 15.75 9.25 -24.57
N SER A 257 14.57 9.46 -25.15
CA SER A 257 13.37 9.92 -24.42
C SER A 257 12.95 8.92 -23.34
N LEU A 258 12.87 7.63 -23.68
CA LEU A 258 12.55 6.56 -22.75
C LEU A 258 13.58 6.45 -21.61
N SER A 259 14.87 6.61 -21.90
CA SER A 259 15.95 6.57 -20.90
C SER A 259 15.82 7.68 -19.85
N SER A 260 15.50 8.91 -20.26
CA SER A 260 15.27 10.01 -19.32
C SER A 260 14.07 9.73 -18.41
N ARG A 261 12.96 9.27 -19.00
CA ARG A 261 11.74 8.93 -18.25
C ARG A 261 11.95 7.77 -17.29
N HIS A 262 12.63 6.72 -17.74
CA HIS A 262 12.98 5.55 -16.94
C HIS A 262 13.78 5.94 -15.70
N THR A 263 14.71 6.90 -15.82
CA THR A 263 15.49 7.41 -14.67
C THR A 263 14.56 7.95 -13.58
N LYS A 264 13.63 8.84 -13.96
CA LYS A 264 12.70 9.45 -13.01
C LYS A 264 11.69 8.45 -12.43
N LEU A 265 11.27 7.47 -13.23
CA LEU A 265 10.41 6.38 -12.75
C LEU A 265 11.14 5.53 -11.71
N MET A 266 12.40 5.15 -11.96
CA MET A 266 13.21 4.39 -11.00
C MET A 266 13.51 5.18 -9.73
N ASP A 267 13.73 6.48 -9.83
CA ASP A 267 13.87 7.37 -8.67
C ASP A 267 12.60 7.45 -7.83
N LEU A 268 11.42 7.40 -8.46
CA LEU A 268 10.11 7.37 -7.79
C LEU A 268 9.89 6.02 -7.10
N ILE A 269 10.11 4.92 -7.81
CA ILE A 269 9.95 3.56 -7.28
C ILE A 269 10.90 3.33 -6.10
N SER A 270 12.18 3.68 -6.25
CA SER A 270 13.19 3.52 -5.20
C SER A 270 12.88 4.38 -3.97
N PHE A 271 12.37 5.60 -4.17
CA PHE A 271 11.93 6.46 -3.06
C PHE A 271 10.77 5.84 -2.28
N VAL A 272 9.75 5.33 -2.98
CA VAL A 272 8.57 4.72 -2.34
C VAL A 272 8.96 3.43 -1.61
N ASN A 273 9.67 2.52 -2.28
CA ASN A 273 10.09 1.26 -1.67
C ASN A 273 11.06 1.53 -0.51
N GLY A 274 12.12 2.30 -0.70
CA GLY A 274 13.07 2.61 0.38
C GLY A 274 12.44 3.30 1.60
N SER A 275 11.40 4.12 1.41
CA SER A 275 10.75 4.82 2.52
C SER A 275 9.65 4.02 3.22
N LEU A 276 9.01 3.07 2.52
CA LEU A 276 7.86 2.32 3.03
C LEU A 276 8.16 0.84 3.34
N ASP A 277 9.30 0.28 2.90
CA ASP A 277 9.63 -1.15 3.01
C ASP A 277 9.54 -1.70 4.45
N SER A 278 10.11 -0.98 5.42
CA SER A 278 10.06 -1.38 6.83
C SER A 278 8.62 -1.38 7.37
N TYR A 279 7.80 -0.42 6.96
CA TYR A 279 6.41 -0.32 7.41
C TYR A 279 5.53 -1.41 6.79
N THR A 280 5.70 -1.64 5.48
CA THR A 280 5.05 -2.73 4.77
C THR A 280 5.43 -4.08 5.36
N SER A 281 6.72 -4.31 5.65
CA SER A 281 7.19 -5.53 6.29
C SER A 281 6.52 -5.80 7.63
N ILE A 282 6.38 -4.78 8.49
CA ILE A 282 5.71 -4.91 9.79
C ILE A 282 4.22 -5.25 9.62
N ILE A 283 3.51 -4.61 8.68
CA ILE A 283 2.08 -4.87 8.45
C ILE A 283 1.86 -6.31 7.95
N ILE A 284 2.70 -6.76 7.01
CA ILE A 284 2.59 -8.11 6.45
C ILE A 284 2.96 -9.16 7.50
N PHE A 285 4.02 -8.94 8.29
CA PHE A 285 4.40 -9.85 9.37
C PHE A 285 3.31 -9.97 10.43
N HIS A 286 2.69 -8.86 10.86
CA HIS A 286 1.55 -8.90 11.77
C HIS A 286 0.35 -9.64 11.16
N SER A 287 0.08 -9.43 9.86
CA SER A 287 -0.99 -10.15 9.16
C SER A 287 -0.77 -11.66 9.20
N ILE A 288 0.47 -12.12 8.97
CA ILE A 288 0.83 -13.54 9.06
C ILE A 288 0.60 -14.08 10.47
N LEU A 289 1.07 -13.38 11.51
CA LEU A 289 0.87 -13.80 12.90
C LEU A 289 -0.61 -13.90 13.28
N ILE A 290 -1.41 -12.90 12.91
CA ILE A 290 -2.87 -12.90 13.17
C ILE A 290 -3.51 -14.10 12.47
N THR A 291 -3.19 -14.33 11.20
CA THR A 291 -3.74 -15.49 10.47
C THR A 291 -3.42 -16.80 11.17
N ILE A 292 -2.17 -17.00 11.58
CA ILE A 292 -1.72 -18.21 12.26
C ILE A 292 -2.52 -18.44 13.56
N PHE A 293 -2.59 -17.44 14.44
CA PHE A 293 -3.31 -17.58 15.71
C PHE A 293 -4.81 -17.72 15.52
N SER A 294 -5.41 -16.97 14.59
CA SER A 294 -6.83 -17.10 14.26
C SER A 294 -7.18 -18.49 13.73
N ILE A 295 -6.34 -19.12 12.89
CA ILE A 295 -6.64 -20.48 12.44
C ILE A 295 -6.54 -21.48 13.60
N SER A 296 -5.54 -21.33 14.47
CA SER A 296 -5.41 -22.15 15.68
C SER A 296 -6.66 -22.07 16.56
N ILE A 297 -7.18 -20.86 16.80
CA ILE A 297 -8.40 -20.64 17.59
C ILE A 297 -9.61 -21.25 16.86
N SER A 298 -9.75 -21.03 15.56
CA SER A 298 -10.88 -21.54 14.77
C SER A 298 -10.96 -23.06 14.76
N ARG A 299 -9.80 -23.74 14.80
CA ARG A 299 -9.73 -25.20 14.90
C ARG A 299 -10.21 -25.68 16.27
N ASN A 300 -9.73 -25.07 17.35
CA ASN A 300 -10.16 -25.40 18.71
C ASN A 300 -11.66 -25.16 18.91
N TYR A 301 -12.21 -24.08 18.35
CA TYR A 301 -13.65 -23.82 18.37
C TYR A 301 -14.45 -24.90 17.62
N SER A 302 -13.94 -25.35 16.47
CA SER A 302 -14.61 -26.42 15.71
C SER A 302 -14.58 -27.77 16.45
N GLN A 303 -13.48 -28.08 17.14
CA GLN A 303 -13.39 -29.30 17.97
C GLN A 303 -14.31 -29.23 19.20
N ALA A 304 -14.50 -28.03 19.77
CA ALA A 304 -15.40 -27.80 20.89
C ALA A 304 -16.89 -27.64 20.49
N GLY A 305 -17.23 -27.76 19.20
CA GLY A 305 -18.60 -27.58 18.71
C GLY A 305 -19.12 -26.15 18.81
N ILE A 306 -18.24 -25.14 18.86
CA ILE A 306 -18.62 -23.72 18.91
C ILE A 306 -18.92 -23.25 17.48
N GLU A 307 -20.16 -22.82 17.26
CA GLU A 307 -20.69 -22.41 15.95
C GLU A 307 -21.29 -20.98 15.97
N GLY A 308 -21.70 -20.47 14.80
CA GLY A 308 -22.36 -19.18 14.68
C GLY A 308 -21.41 -17.97 14.73
N LEU A 309 -21.84 -16.90 15.39
CA LEU A 309 -21.14 -15.62 15.41
C LEU A 309 -19.74 -15.72 16.07
N ASP A 310 -19.58 -16.56 17.09
CA ASP A 310 -18.29 -16.78 17.76
C ASP A 310 -17.23 -17.35 16.81
N LYS A 311 -17.64 -18.22 15.88
CA LYS A 311 -16.74 -18.78 14.85
C LYS A 311 -16.41 -17.75 13.77
N LEU A 312 -17.39 -16.94 13.37
CA LEU A 312 -17.17 -15.84 12.42
C LEU A 312 -16.22 -14.76 12.98
N GLU A 313 -16.23 -14.51 14.30
CA GLU A 313 -15.31 -13.57 14.97
C GLU A 313 -13.85 -13.92 14.72
N VAL A 314 -13.57 -15.21 14.63
CA VAL A 314 -12.20 -15.72 14.46
C VAL A 314 -11.85 -15.91 12.98
N GLN A 315 -12.84 -16.22 12.13
CA GLN A 315 -12.61 -16.45 10.70
C GLN A 315 -12.47 -15.17 9.88
N LEU A 316 -13.20 -14.12 10.23
CA LEU A 316 -13.17 -12.86 9.47
C LEU A 316 -11.78 -12.16 9.51
N PRO A 317 -11.05 -12.14 10.64
CA PRO A 317 -9.66 -11.68 10.68
C PRO A 317 -8.71 -12.44 9.76
N ILE A 318 -8.94 -13.74 9.51
CA ILE A 318 -8.13 -14.54 8.57
C ILE A 318 -8.29 -13.98 7.16
N LEU A 319 -9.55 -13.86 6.71
CA LEU A 319 -9.86 -13.30 5.39
C LEU A 319 -9.28 -11.89 5.26
N LEU A 320 -9.43 -11.07 6.30
CA LEU A 320 -8.92 -9.70 6.32
C LEU A 320 -7.39 -9.64 6.13
N CYS A 321 -6.64 -10.46 6.87
CA CYS A 321 -5.18 -10.48 6.78
C CYS A 321 -4.69 -10.96 5.42
N ILE A 322 -5.37 -11.93 4.81
CA ILE A 322 -5.09 -12.37 3.43
C ILE A 322 -5.34 -11.23 2.44
N LEU A 323 -6.46 -10.52 2.58
CA LEU A 323 -6.78 -9.37 1.72
C LEU A 323 -5.75 -8.25 1.86
N ILE A 324 -5.31 -7.93 3.08
CA ILE A 324 -4.25 -6.96 3.34
C ILE A 324 -2.96 -7.38 2.63
N ALA A 325 -2.55 -8.64 2.79
CA ALA A 325 -1.34 -9.15 2.16
C ALA A 325 -1.41 -9.05 0.64
N ILE A 326 -2.51 -9.52 0.03
CA ILE A 326 -2.68 -9.49 -1.43
C ILE A 326 -2.75 -8.04 -1.94
N PHE A 327 -3.54 -7.18 -1.32
CA PHE A 327 -3.76 -5.82 -1.81
C PHE A 327 -2.51 -4.94 -1.71
N ILE A 328 -1.71 -5.10 -0.65
CA ILE A 328 -0.46 -4.34 -0.49
C ILE A 328 0.68 -4.93 -1.32
N LEU A 329 0.85 -6.25 -1.38
CA LEU A 329 1.96 -6.88 -2.10
C LEU A 329 1.75 -6.90 -3.62
N SER A 330 0.51 -7.02 -4.10
CA SER A 330 0.23 -7.12 -5.54
C SER A 330 0.75 -5.93 -6.35
N PRO A 331 0.51 -4.66 -5.96
CA PRO A 331 1.07 -3.52 -6.69
C PRO A 331 2.60 -3.50 -6.72
N ILE A 332 3.25 -3.94 -5.64
CA ILE A 332 4.71 -4.03 -5.54
C ILE A 332 5.25 -5.08 -6.52
N ALA A 333 4.65 -6.29 -6.49
CA ALA A 333 5.03 -7.38 -7.39
C ALA A 333 4.79 -7.02 -8.86
N ASN A 334 3.63 -6.44 -9.19
CA ASN A 334 3.34 -6.01 -10.56
C ASN A 334 4.29 -4.92 -11.06
N THR A 335 4.73 -4.01 -10.18
CA THR A 335 5.76 -3.02 -10.52
C THR A 335 7.08 -3.71 -10.86
N HIS A 336 7.48 -4.73 -10.09
CA HIS A 336 8.66 -5.53 -10.39
C HIS A 336 8.54 -6.25 -11.74
N ASP A 337 7.40 -6.87 -12.03
CA ASP A 337 7.17 -7.59 -13.29
C ASP A 337 7.21 -6.66 -14.50
N ASN A 338 6.67 -5.44 -14.37
CA ASN A 338 6.73 -4.41 -15.40
C ASN A 338 8.18 -3.99 -15.69
N ILE A 339 9.00 -3.83 -14.66
CA ILE A 339 10.43 -3.51 -14.83
C ILE A 339 11.19 -4.63 -15.54
N LEU A 340 10.87 -5.89 -15.23
CA LEU A 340 11.44 -7.04 -15.95
C LEU A 340 11.00 -7.06 -17.42
N LYS A 341 9.74 -6.70 -17.70
CA LYS A 341 9.25 -6.54 -19.08
C LYS A 341 10.00 -5.41 -19.80
N ASP A 342 10.22 -4.27 -19.15
CA ASP A 342 10.98 -3.16 -19.72
C ASP A 342 12.40 -3.61 -20.11
N LYS A 343 13.06 -4.35 -19.20
CA LYS A 343 14.38 -4.93 -19.46
C LYS A 343 14.36 -5.83 -20.69
N ASN A 344 13.38 -6.73 -20.77
CA ASN A 344 13.26 -7.67 -21.88
C ASN A 344 12.93 -6.96 -23.20
N THR A 345 12.05 -5.96 -23.18
CA THR A 345 11.77 -5.12 -24.36
C THR A 345 13.04 -4.45 -24.84
N ILE A 346 13.87 -3.89 -23.96
CA ILE A 346 15.13 -3.25 -24.35
C ILE A 346 16.15 -4.28 -24.84
N LEU A 347 16.29 -5.44 -24.18
CA LEU A 347 17.28 -6.47 -24.51
C LEU A 347 17.01 -7.20 -25.83
N PHE A 348 15.75 -7.44 -26.15
CA PHE A 348 15.37 -8.26 -27.31
C PHE A 348 14.90 -7.45 -28.52
N ASN A 349 14.97 -6.11 -28.47
CA ASN A 349 14.54 -5.28 -29.58
C ASN A 349 15.64 -5.14 -30.66
N LEU A 350 15.33 -5.67 -31.85
CA LEU A 350 16.26 -5.67 -32.99
C LEU A 350 16.64 -4.26 -33.45
N SER A 351 15.75 -3.27 -33.36
CA SER A 351 16.01 -1.90 -33.82
C SER A 351 17.02 -1.15 -32.94
N ILE A 352 17.28 -1.64 -31.73
CA ILE A 352 18.34 -1.12 -30.85
C ILE A 352 19.69 -1.75 -31.23
N TYR A 353 19.70 -3.06 -31.49
CA TYR A 353 20.96 -3.80 -31.65
C TYR A 353 21.46 -3.86 -33.10
N HIS A 354 20.57 -3.75 -34.09
CA HIS A 354 20.87 -3.92 -35.51
C HIS A 354 20.21 -2.84 -36.39
N PRO A 355 20.98 -2.14 -37.25
CA PRO A 355 22.44 -2.16 -37.35
C PRO A 355 23.12 -1.53 -36.12
N TYR A 356 24.39 -1.88 -35.86
CA TYR A 356 25.10 -1.43 -34.66
C TYR A 356 25.19 0.10 -34.60
N ASN A 357 24.82 0.66 -33.45
CA ASN A 357 24.97 2.07 -33.13
C ASN A 357 25.45 2.20 -31.68
N ALA A 358 26.66 2.76 -31.50
CA ALA A 358 27.31 2.83 -30.20
C ALA A 358 26.51 3.64 -29.15
N GLU A 359 25.82 4.71 -29.56
CA GLU A 359 25.02 5.54 -28.66
C GLU A 359 23.74 4.84 -28.21
N LEU A 360 23.05 4.15 -29.14
CA LEU A 360 21.90 3.31 -28.84
C LEU A 360 22.26 2.20 -27.85
N HIS A 361 23.35 1.48 -28.14
CA HIS A 361 23.86 0.39 -27.29
C HIS A 361 24.30 0.88 -25.92
N SER A 362 25.00 2.02 -25.84
CA SER A 362 25.41 2.61 -24.56
C SER A 362 24.20 3.04 -23.74
N THR A 363 23.17 3.62 -24.38
CA THR A 363 21.96 4.10 -23.69
C THR A 363 21.11 2.93 -23.20
N SER A 364 20.90 1.90 -24.05
CA SER A 364 20.17 0.69 -23.66
C SER A 364 20.90 -0.06 -22.54
N SER A 365 22.22 -0.22 -22.64
CA SER A 365 23.04 -0.83 -21.59
C SER A 365 22.95 -0.06 -20.27
N SER A 366 22.94 1.27 -20.31
CA SER A 366 22.74 2.09 -19.11
C SER A 366 21.34 1.92 -18.49
N MET A 367 20.29 1.78 -19.31
CA MET A 367 18.96 1.45 -18.82
C MET A 367 18.92 0.08 -18.14
N ILE A 368 19.49 -0.95 -18.79
CA ILE A 368 19.57 -2.31 -18.25
C ILE A 368 20.38 -2.33 -16.94
N GLN A 369 21.54 -1.68 -16.92
CA GLN A 369 22.38 -1.61 -15.72
C GLN A 369 21.64 -0.92 -14.58
N ARG A 370 20.84 0.13 -14.83
CA ARG A 370 19.99 0.75 -13.78
C ARG A 370 18.94 -0.21 -13.26
N ILE A 371 18.32 -1.00 -14.13
CA ILE A 371 17.41 -2.06 -13.69
C ILE A 371 18.16 -3.08 -12.83
N GLU A 372 19.30 -3.59 -13.27
CA GLU A 372 20.01 -4.65 -12.55
C GLU A 372 20.69 -4.19 -11.25
N SER A 373 21.10 -2.93 -11.20
CA SER A 373 21.78 -2.33 -10.04
C SER A 373 20.83 -1.72 -9.00
N ALA A 374 19.58 -1.44 -9.36
CA ALA A 374 18.70 -0.69 -8.48
C ALA A 374 18.18 -1.54 -7.30
N LEU A 375 18.11 -0.92 -6.12
CA LEU A 375 17.41 -1.43 -4.93
C LEU A 375 15.89 -1.16 -5.06
N TYR A 376 15.32 -1.41 -6.23
CA TYR A 376 13.91 -1.14 -6.54
C TYR A 376 12.99 -2.28 -6.12
N THR A 377 13.53 -3.48 -5.86
CA THR A 377 12.76 -4.59 -5.32
C THR A 377 12.43 -4.29 -3.87
N GLY A 378 11.15 -4.06 -3.56
CA GLY A 378 10.67 -4.13 -2.17
C GLY A 378 11.06 -5.49 -1.59
N ARG A 379 11.40 -5.55 -0.31
CA ARG A 379 11.86 -6.77 0.34
C ARG A 379 11.04 -7.03 1.59
N LEU A 380 10.33 -8.15 1.60
CA LEU A 380 9.64 -8.60 2.79
C LEU A 380 10.70 -8.97 3.85
N VAL A 381 10.66 -8.26 4.98
CA VAL A 381 11.61 -8.41 6.10
C VAL A 381 13.06 -8.22 5.62
N HIS A 382 13.29 -7.35 4.64
CA HIS A 382 14.61 -7.09 4.03
C HIS A 382 15.32 -8.31 3.41
N LEU A 383 14.68 -9.48 3.39
CA LEU A 383 15.28 -10.77 3.03
C LEU A 383 14.68 -11.33 1.74
N ILE A 384 13.35 -11.26 1.58
CA ILE A 384 12.66 -11.91 0.47
C ILE A 384 12.25 -10.83 -0.55
N PRO A 385 12.77 -10.83 -1.78
CA PRO A 385 12.31 -9.89 -2.80
C PRO A 385 10.82 -10.11 -3.07
N VAL A 386 10.04 -9.02 -3.05
CA VAL A 386 8.61 -9.03 -3.35
C VAL A 386 8.46 -9.13 -4.88
N ASN A 387 8.54 -10.35 -5.39
CA ASN A 387 8.33 -10.72 -6.80
C ASN A 387 7.00 -11.48 -6.98
N GLU A 388 6.70 -11.94 -8.19
CA GLU A 388 5.52 -12.75 -8.52
C GLU A 388 5.29 -13.99 -7.61
N LEU A 389 6.37 -14.53 -7.03
CA LEU A 389 6.30 -15.69 -6.13
C LEU A 389 5.93 -15.34 -4.70
N ILE A 390 5.95 -14.06 -4.31
CA ILE A 390 5.72 -13.65 -2.91
C ILE A 390 4.33 -14.01 -2.41
N ILE A 391 3.30 -13.90 -3.26
CA ILE A 391 1.91 -14.21 -2.89
C ILE A 391 1.77 -15.74 -2.67
N PRO A 392 2.18 -16.61 -3.61
CA PRO A 392 2.28 -18.05 -3.36
C PRO A 392 3.09 -18.41 -2.12
N VAL A 393 4.26 -17.78 -1.92
CA VAL A 393 5.13 -18.05 -0.75
C VAL A 393 4.44 -17.68 0.55
N VAL A 394 3.77 -16.53 0.63
CA VAL A 394 3.00 -16.12 1.81
C VAL A 394 1.87 -17.10 2.07
N ILE A 395 1.12 -17.52 1.05
CA ILE A 395 0.03 -18.49 1.18
C ILE A 395 0.56 -19.84 1.67
N ILE A 396 1.59 -20.40 1.04
CA ILE A 396 2.18 -21.70 1.40
C ILE A 396 2.78 -21.64 2.81
N SER A 397 3.52 -20.57 3.13
CA SER A 397 4.09 -20.38 4.48
C SER A 397 3.01 -20.32 5.53
N THR A 398 1.90 -19.61 5.24
CA THR A 398 0.74 -19.55 6.12
C THR A 398 0.14 -20.93 6.33
N ILE A 399 -0.06 -21.72 5.26
CA ILE A 399 -0.59 -23.10 5.35
C ILE A 399 0.35 -23.99 6.19
N ILE A 400 1.67 -23.96 5.93
CA ILE A 400 2.65 -24.78 6.65
C ILE A 400 2.69 -24.40 8.14
N LEU A 401 2.81 -23.11 8.46
CA LEU A 401 2.85 -22.62 9.84
C LEU A 401 1.56 -22.95 10.60
N THR A 402 0.42 -22.86 9.92
CA THR A 402 -0.87 -23.26 10.46
C THR A 402 -0.92 -24.76 10.78
N LEU A 403 -0.42 -25.61 9.89
CA LEU A 403 -0.35 -27.06 10.11
C LEU A 403 0.57 -27.39 11.29
N LEU A 404 1.72 -26.74 11.41
CA LEU A 404 2.68 -26.95 12.51
C LEU A 404 2.10 -26.57 13.88
N LEU A 405 1.40 -25.44 13.97
CA LEU A 405 0.80 -24.99 15.23
C LEU A 405 -0.48 -25.76 15.60
N GLY A 406 -1.20 -26.28 14.60
CA GLY A 406 -2.35 -27.15 14.83
C GLY A 406 -2.01 -28.55 15.37
N VAL A 407 -0.73 -28.91 15.51
CA VAL A 407 -0.29 -30.21 16.06
C VAL A 407 0.06 -30.13 17.55
N VAL A 408 0.13 -28.93 18.14
CA VAL A 408 0.42 -28.79 19.58
C VAL A 408 -0.84 -29.14 20.38
N PRO A 409 -0.84 -30.24 21.17
CA PRO A 409 -1.99 -30.60 21.99
C PRO A 409 -2.16 -29.62 23.16
N ASN A 410 -3.41 -29.48 23.61
CA ASN A 410 -3.86 -28.64 24.73
C ASN A 410 -2.97 -28.69 25.97
#